data_AF-D1Q0B7-F1
#
_entry.id   AF-D1Q0B7-F1
#
_cell.length_a   1.000
_cell.length_b   1.000
_cell.length_c   1.000
_cell.angle_alpha   90.00
_cell.angle_beta   90.00
_cell.angle_gamma   90.00
#
_symmetry.space_group_name_H-M   'P 1'
#
loop_
_entity.id
_entity.type
_entity.pdbx_description
1 polymer ?
#
loop_
_entity_poly.entity_id
_entity_poly.type
_entity_poly.pdbx_seq_one_letter_code
_entity_poly.pdbx_strand_id
1 'polypeptide(L)'
;MATKDMTPRTIALSEETAELFNCKQMLDECYDKLAKVHEDIIGYESGFDDKIASGYVIMKNLINELMTESIDMTFSESQYKVI
;
A
#
# COMPACT_ATOMS: atom_id res chain seq x y z
N MET A 1 -10.94 13.98 -37.65
CA MET A 1 -10.72 13.20 -36.42
C MET A 1 -9.82 14.02 -35.51
N ALA A 2 -10.40 14.66 -34.49
CA ALA A 2 -9.64 15.40 -33.50
C ALA A 2 -9.40 14.47 -32.30
N THR A 3 -8.14 14.09 -32.07
CA THR A 3 -7.70 13.43 -30.84
C THR A 3 -7.79 14.46 -29.71
N LYS A 4 -8.96 14.50 -29.07
CA LYS A 4 -9.24 15.35 -27.92
C LYS A 4 -8.44 14.82 -26.73
N ASP A 5 -7.37 15.54 -26.41
CA ASP A 5 -6.72 15.63 -25.10
C ASP A 5 -6.92 14.42 -24.18
N MET A 6 -6.04 13.42 -24.31
CA MET A 6 -5.70 12.56 -23.17
C MET A 6 -4.83 13.39 -22.22
N THR A 7 -5.45 14.34 -21.51
CA THR A 7 -4.85 14.87 -20.29
C THR A 7 -4.64 13.68 -19.35
N PRO A 8 -3.43 13.50 -18.79
CA PRO A 8 -3.23 12.51 -17.74
C PRO A 8 -4.23 12.86 -16.65
N ARG A 9 -5.26 12.03 -16.46
CA ARG A 9 -6.13 12.16 -15.30
C ARG A 9 -5.26 11.83 -14.11
N THR A 10 -4.62 12.83 -13.52
CA THR A 10 -4.08 12.71 -12.17
C THR A 10 -5.31 12.50 -11.29
N ILE A 11 -5.66 11.24 -11.06
CA ILE A 11 -6.64 10.87 -10.06
C ILE A 11 -6.03 11.38 -8.77
N ALA A 12 -6.55 12.48 -8.23
CA ALA A 12 -6.22 12.86 -6.88
C ALA A 12 -6.61 11.66 -6.01
N LEU A 13 -5.60 10.97 -5.48
CA LEU A 13 -5.81 9.89 -4.53
C LEU A 13 -6.67 10.47 -3.40
N SER A 14 -7.74 9.77 -3.04
CA SER A 14 -8.57 10.21 -1.93
C SER A 14 -7.71 10.26 -0.65
N GLU A 15 -8.14 11.01 0.35
CA GLU A 15 -7.41 11.09 1.62
C GLU A 15 -7.16 9.69 2.20
N GLU A 16 -8.14 8.79 2.05
CA GLU A 16 -8.06 7.39 2.45
C GLU A 16 -7.00 6.61 1.67
N THR A 17 -6.88 6.79 0.34
CA THR A 17 -5.81 6.11 -0.41
C THR A 17 -4.43 6.65 -0.03
N ALA A 18 -4.31 7.95 0.26
CA ALA A 18 -3.06 8.52 0.76
C ALA A 18 -2.68 7.97 2.15
N GLU A 19 -3.66 7.79 3.04
CA GLU A 19 -3.47 7.13 4.33
C GLU A 19 -3.00 5.68 4.17
N LEU A 20 -3.60 4.92 3.24
CA LEU A 20 -3.15 3.55 2.94
C LEU A 20 -1.70 3.51 2.43
N PHE A 21 -1.30 4.48 1.60
CA PHE A 21 0.09 4.61 1.16
C PHE A 21 1.04 4.86 2.34
N ASN A 22 0.64 5.72 3.27
CA ASN A 22 1.40 5.96 4.49
C ASN A 22 1.48 4.70 5.37
N CYS A 23 0.37 3.97 5.54
CA CYS A 23 0.36 2.69 6.28
C CYS A 23 1.36 1.69 5.69
N LYS A 24 1.44 1.59 4.35
CA LYS A 24 2.41 0.74 3.67
C LYS A 24 3.84 1.14 3.97
N GLN A 25 4.16 2.44 3.89
CA GLN A 25 5.50 2.93 4.19
C GLN A 25 5.90 2.67 5.65
N MET A 26 4.97 2.92 6.59
CA MET A 26 5.20 2.63 8.01
C MET A 26 5.42 1.14 8.27
N LEU A 27 4.72 0.26 7.55
CA LEU A 27 4.91 -1.18 7.63
C LEU A 27 6.28 -1.60 7.10
N ASP A 28 6.70 -1.08 5.95
CA ASP A 28 8.03 -1.33 5.37
C ASP A 28 9.14 -0.90 6.35
N GLU A 29 9.04 0.30 6.91
CA GLU A 29 10.00 0.79 7.90
C GLU A 29 10.01 -0.04 9.20
N CYS A 30 8.84 -0.52 9.64
CA CYS A 30 8.72 -1.35 10.83
C CYS A 30 9.40 -2.70 10.63
N TYR A 31 9.19 -3.32 9.47
CA TYR A 31 9.84 -4.58 9.09
C TYR A 31 11.37 -4.46 9.15
N ASP A 32 11.92 -3.46 8.46
CA ASP A 32 13.37 -3.25 8.39
C ASP A 32 13.98 -2.95 9.76
N LYS A 33 13.35 -2.07 10.55
CA LYS A 33 13.83 -1.71 11.88
C LYS A 33 13.81 -2.90 12.83
N LEU A 34 12.75 -3.70 12.81
CA LEU A 34 12.59 -4.81 13.73
C LEU A 34 13.54 -5.97 13.38
N ALA A 35 13.73 -6.28 12.09
CA ALA A 35 14.73 -7.25 11.64
C ALA A 35 16.15 -6.84 12.09
N LYS A 36 16.52 -5.57 11.88
CA LYS A 36 17.82 -5.04 12.29
C LYS A 36 18.02 -5.08 13.82
N VAL A 37 17.03 -4.64 14.59
CA VAL A 37 17.12 -4.65 16.06
C VAL A 37 17.25 -6.07 16.59
N HIS A 38 16.55 -7.03 15.98
CA HIS A 38 16.69 -8.43 16.34
C HIS A 38 18.11 -8.95 16.04
N GLU A 39 18.65 -8.67 14.85
CA GLU A 39 20.02 -9.04 14.49
C GLU A 39 21.05 -8.40 15.44
N ASP A 40 20.87 -7.13 15.81
CA ASP A 40 21.77 -6.40 16.72
C ASP A 40 21.75 -6.97 18.16
N ILE A 41 20.61 -7.48 18.65
CA ILE A 41 20.45 -7.97 20.02
C ILE A 41 20.75 -9.46 20.15
N ILE A 42 20.21 -10.27 19.23
CA ILE A 42 20.19 -11.74 19.32
C ILE A 42 21.11 -12.37 18.27
N GLY A 43 21.39 -11.66 17.17
CA GLY A 43 22.01 -12.21 15.98
C GLY A 43 20.97 -12.79 15.01
N TYR A 44 21.47 -13.43 13.95
CA TYR A 44 20.61 -14.08 12.96
C TYR A 44 19.86 -15.28 13.57
N GLU A 45 18.53 -15.28 13.47
CA GLU A 45 17.66 -16.38 13.87
C GLU A 45 16.55 -16.56 12.84
N SER A 46 16.57 -17.67 12.11
CA SER A 46 15.67 -17.89 10.98
C SER A 46 14.19 -17.94 11.38
N GLY A 47 13.87 -18.43 12.59
CA GLY A 47 12.49 -18.52 13.06
C GLY A 47 11.88 -17.16 13.37
N PHE A 48 12.67 -16.16 13.75
CA PHE A 48 12.25 -14.78 13.89
C PHE A 48 12.03 -14.14 12.53
N ASP A 49 12.98 -14.31 11.61
CA ASP A 49 12.91 -13.79 10.25
C ASP A 49 11.69 -14.34 9.49
N ASP A 50 11.36 -15.63 9.66
CA ASP A 50 10.16 -16.24 9.10
C ASP A 50 8.87 -15.62 9.67
N LYS A 51 8.84 -15.34 10.98
CA LYS A 51 7.66 -14.75 11.65
C LYS A 51 7.44 -13.31 11.22
N ILE A 52 8.49 -12.50 11.20
CA ILE A 52 8.39 -11.10 10.79
C ILE A 52 8.04 -10.98 9.31
N ALA A 53 8.62 -11.83 8.45
CA ALA A 53 8.27 -11.88 7.03
C ALA A 53 6.80 -12.29 6.82
N SER A 54 6.32 -13.31 7.53
CA SER A 54 4.93 -13.74 7.46
C SER A 54 3.96 -12.63 7.88
N GLY A 55 4.22 -11.97 9.01
CA GLY A 55 3.40 -10.85 9.48
C GLY A 55 3.39 -9.66 8.51
N TYR A 56 4.56 -9.34 7.94
CA TYR A 56 4.70 -8.30 6.92
C TYR A 56 3.87 -8.59 5.68
N VAL A 57 3.95 -9.81 5.14
CA VAL A 57 3.19 -10.22 3.95
C VAL A 57 1.68 -10.12 4.19
N ILE A 58 1.19 -10.60 5.34
CA ILE A 58 -0.24 -10.52 5.68
C ILE A 58 -0.72 -9.07 5.71
N MET A 59 -0.02 -8.20 6.45
CA MET A 59 -0.39 -6.79 6.56
C MET A 59 -0.31 -6.05 5.22
N LYS A 60 0.74 -6.31 4.44
CA LYS A 60 0.92 -5.71 3.11
C LYS A 60 -0.19 -6.11 2.15
N ASN A 61 -0.64 -7.37 2.20
CA ASN A 61 -1.74 -7.84 1.36
C ASN A 61 -3.04 -7.13 1.71
N LEU A 62 -3.38 -7.03 3.00
CA LEU A 62 -4.57 -6.29 3.45
C LEU A 62 -4.56 -4.82 3.00
N ILE A 63 -3.40 -4.15 3.09
CA ILE A 63 -3.26 -2.76 2.62
C ILE A 63 -3.48 -2.67 1.10
N ASN A 64 -2.88 -3.57 0.32
CA ASN A 64 -3.02 -3.56 -1.14
C ASN A 64 -4.47 -3.90 -1.58
N GLU A 65 -5.16 -4.79 -0.87
CA GLU A 65 -6.58 -5.11 -1.10
C GLU A 65 -7.44 -3.86 -0.91
N LEU A 66 -7.29 -3.16 0.22
CA LEU A 66 -7.99 -1.90 0.48
C LEU A 66 -7.65 -0.80 -0.53
N MET A 67 -6.40 -0.71 -0.97
CA MET A 67 -6.01 0.23 -2.03
C MET A 67 -6.75 -0.09 -3.34
N THR A 68 -6.82 -1.37 -3.72
CA THR A 68 -7.51 -1.81 -4.94
C THR A 68 -9.00 -1.48 -4.86
N GLU A 69 -9.65 -1.80 -3.74
CA GLU A 69 -11.06 -1.46 -3.50
C GLU A 69 -11.31 0.05 -3.54
N SER A 70 -10.42 0.87 -2.95
CA SER A 70 -10.54 2.34 -2.97
C SER A 70 -10.45 2.92 -4.38
N ILE A 71 -9.60 2.35 -5.24
CA ILE A 71 -9.45 2.76 -6.64
C ILE A 71 -10.69 2.35 -7.44
N ASP A 72 -11.18 1.13 -7.25
CA ASP A 72 -12.38 0.61 -7.94
C ASP A 72 -13.62 1.42 -7.59
N MET A 73 -13.81 1.79 -6.32
CA MET A 73 -14.89 2.68 -5.87
C MET A 73 -14.78 4.07 -6.50
N THR A 74 -13.58 4.68 -6.46
CA THR A 74 -13.33 6.00 -7.07
C THR A 74 -13.61 5.97 -8.58
N PHE A 75 -13.23 4.88 -9.26
CA PHE A 75 -13.48 4.70 -10.69
C PHE A 75 -14.98 4.52 -10.98
N SER A 76 -15.69 3.72 -10.19
CA SER A 76 -17.15 3.54 -10.28
C SER A 76 -17.90 4.86 -10.08
N GLU A 77 -17.61 5.62 -9.02
CA GLU A 77 -18.23 6.92 -8.77
C GLU A 77 -17.95 7.93 -9.90
N SER A 78 -16.74 7.92 -10.46
CA SER A 78 -16.39 8.78 -11.59
C SER A 78 -17.16 8.43 -12.88
N GLN A 79 -17.52 7.15 -13.08
CA GLN A 79 -18.36 6.71 -14.19
C GLN A 79 -19.84 7.05 -14.00
N TYR A 80 -20.32 7.16 -12.76
CA TYR A 80 -21.70 7.57 -12.48
C TYR A 80 -21.88 9.09 -12.48
N LYS A 81 -20.83 9.89 -12.25
CA LYS A 81 -20.82 11.34 -12.49
C LYS A 81 -20.65 11.64 -13.99
N VAL A 82 -21.64 11.26 -14.79
CA VAL A 82 -21.84 11.82 -16.13
C VAL A 82 -22.82 12.99 -15.98
N ILE A 83 -22.32 14.21 -16.06
CA ILE A 83 -23.14 15.44 -16.17
C ILE A 83 -23.54 15.61 -17.64
#